data_AF-A0A497J5T3-F1
#
_entry.id   AF-A0A497J5T3-F1
#
_cell.length_a   1.000
_cell.length_b   1.000
_cell.length_c   1.000
_cell.angle_alpha   90.00
_cell.angle_beta   90.00
_cell.angle_gamma   90.00
#
_symmetry.space_group_name_H-M   'P 1'
#
loop_
_entity.id
_entity.type
_entity.pdbx_description
1 polymer ?
#
loop_
_entity_poly.entity_id
_entity_poly.type
_entity_poly.pdbx_seq_one_letter_code
_entity_poly.pdbx_strand_id
1 'polypeptide(L)'
;MDNLFKAYGKFVAKRAEVVILVILLFTLLCIYGMTKLQVGGGGYSSLFPKDEEVIRTMNIVRDEFGGADSLMIVIEIDESSDNKNAIMDIRDPRVIRYAETLEHACGKLDKVIGVQSVADILRAENNGNLPNSLATTKSILEKYPISSLFVRSD
;
A
#
# COMPACT_ATOMS: atom_id res chain seq x y z
N MET A 1 -21.08 37.55 34.45
CA MET A 1 -20.75 36.19 33.94
C MET A 1 -21.56 35.13 34.69
N ASP A 2 -21.52 35.10 36.02
CA ASP A 2 -22.19 34.06 36.84
C ASP A 2 -23.71 33.96 36.68
N ASN A 3 -24.38 35.09 36.48
CA ASN A 3 -25.83 35.11 36.25
C ASN A 3 -26.24 34.48 34.91
N LEU A 4 -25.36 34.51 33.90
CA LEU A 4 -25.61 33.92 32.59
C LEU A 4 -25.58 32.38 32.68
N PHE A 5 -24.56 31.83 33.34
CA PHE A 5 -24.42 30.39 33.55
C PHE A 5 -25.53 29.83 34.46
N LYS A 6 -25.92 30.55 35.51
CA LYS A 6 -27.06 30.15 36.36
C LYS A 6 -28.39 30.15 35.60
N ALA A 7 -28.63 31.15 34.75
CA ALA A 7 -29.84 31.22 33.92
C ALA A 7 -29.88 30.08 32.88
N TYR A 8 -28.76 29.81 32.21
CA TYR A 8 -28.61 28.70 31.27
C TYR A 8 -28.82 27.34 31.96
N GLY A 9 -28.18 27.10 33.10
CA GLY A 9 -28.33 25.87 33.88
C GLY A 9 -29.77 25.63 34.34
N LYS A 10 -30.48 26.68 34.79
CA LYS A 10 -31.90 26.58 35.16
C LYS A 10 -32.79 26.25 33.96
N PHE A 11 -32.48 26.80 32.78
CA PHE A 11 -33.22 26.53 31.55
C PHE A 11 -33.03 25.08 31.08
N VAL A 12 -31.78 24.59 31.10
CA VAL A 12 -31.45 23.19 30.77
C VAL A 12 -32.10 22.22 31.76
N ALA A 13 -32.03 22.51 33.08
CA ALA A 13 -32.63 21.65 34.11
C ALA A 13 -34.16 21.60 34.03
N LYS A 14 -34.83 22.71 33.66
CA LYS A 14 -36.30 22.77 33.56
C LYS A 14 -36.85 22.06 32.32
N ARG A 15 -36.04 21.90 31.26
CA ARG A 15 -36.43 21.25 30.00
C ARG A 15 -35.42 20.19 29.55
N ALA A 16 -34.94 19.38 30.50
CA ALA A 16 -33.88 18.41 30.26
C ALA A 16 -34.22 17.43 29.12
N GLU A 17 -35.45 16.94 29.04
CA GLU A 17 -35.90 16.02 27.97
C GLU A 17 -35.76 16.63 26.56
N VAL A 18 -36.12 17.90 26.40
CA VAL A 18 -36.01 18.62 25.12
C VAL A 18 -34.55 18.84 24.75
N VAL A 19 -33.72 19.21 25.72
CA VAL A 19 -32.28 19.44 25.50
C VAL A 19 -31.59 18.14 25.09
N ILE A 20 -31.91 17.02 25.76
CA ILE A 20 -31.38 15.70 25.44
C ILE A 20 -31.79 15.30 24.01
N LEU A 21 -33.07 15.48 23.65
CA LEU A 21 -33.56 15.15 22.31
C LEU A 21 -32.85 15.96 21.22
N VAL A 22 -32.62 17.26 21.44
CA VAL A 22 -31.89 18.12 20.50
C VAL A 22 -30.43 17.68 20.34
N ILE A 23 -29.74 17.38 21.44
CA ILE A 23 -28.34 16.90 21.40
C ILE A 23 -28.26 15.56 20.68
N LEU A 24 -29.22 14.66 20.93
CA LEU A 24 -29.26 13.35 20.29
C LEU A 24 -29.49 13.47 18.78
N LEU A 25 -30.40 14.36 18.37
CA LEU A 25 -30.68 14.63 16.96
C LEU A 25 -29.49 15.28 16.26
N PHE A 26 -28.79 16.20 16.94
CA PHE A 26 -27.55 16.79 16.46
C PHE A 26 -26.43 15.73 16.32
N THR A 27 -26.32 14.83 17.29
CA THR A 27 -25.32 13.74 17.27
C THR A 27 -25.59 12.78 16.12
N LEU A 28 -26.85 12.42 15.84
CA LEU A 28 -27.21 11.61 14.67
C LEU A 28 -26.83 12.31 13.36
N LEU A 29 -27.00 13.62 13.29
CA LEU A 29 -26.60 14.42 12.13
C LEU A 29 -25.07 14.41 11.95
N CYS A 30 -24.30 14.51 13.04
CA CYS A 30 -22.85 14.36 13.01
C CYS A 30 -22.42 12.95 12.57
N ILE A 31 -23.07 11.88 13.04
CA ILE A 31 -22.80 10.50 12.61
C ILE A 31 -23.07 10.36 11.11
N TYR A 32 -24.16 10.92 10.61
CA TYR A 32 -24.44 10.95 9.17
C TYR A 32 -23.42 11.78 8.38
N GLY A 33 -22.88 12.86 8.95
CA GLY A 33 -21.77 13.60 8.36
C GLY A 33 -20.47 12.77 8.32
N MET A 34 -20.22 11.96 9.34
CA MET A 34 -19.05 11.11 9.46
C MET A 34 -19.00 10.03 8.38
N THR A 35 -20.14 9.48 7.95
CA THR A 35 -20.19 8.51 6.83
C THR A 35 -19.84 9.12 5.48
N LYS A 36 -19.84 10.46 5.36
CA LYS A 36 -19.42 11.18 4.15
C LYS A 36 -17.98 11.68 4.19
N LEU A 37 -17.24 11.39 5.27
CA LEU A 37 -15.82 11.70 5.32
C LEU A 37 -15.08 10.83 4.29
N GLN A 38 -14.50 11.49 3.31
CA GLN A 38 -13.50 10.88 2.43
C GLN A 38 -12.15 11.06 3.10
N VAL A 39 -11.45 9.95 3.35
CA VAL A 39 -10.05 10.00 3.80
C VAL A 39 -9.26 10.66 2.67
N GLY A 40 -8.65 11.82 2.95
CA GLY A 40 -7.78 12.50 1.99
C GLY A 40 -6.69 11.54 1.54
N GLY A 41 -6.59 11.31 0.22
CA GLY A 41 -5.76 10.26 -0.35
C GLY A 41 -4.33 10.29 0.19
N GLY A 42 -3.85 9.16 0.70
CA GLY A 42 -2.55 9.02 1.38
C GLY A 42 -1.31 9.18 0.49
N GLY A 43 -1.42 9.83 -0.67
CA GLY A 43 -0.29 10.16 -1.53
C GLY A 43 0.32 11.51 -1.17
N TYR A 44 1.63 11.65 -1.37
CA TYR A 44 2.37 12.91 -1.13
C TYR A 44 1.71 14.14 -1.77
N SER A 45 1.00 13.97 -2.88
CA SER A 45 0.25 15.01 -3.59
C SER A 45 -0.92 15.63 -2.81
N SER A 46 -1.45 14.98 -1.76
CA SER A 46 -2.54 15.53 -0.94
C SER A 46 -2.06 16.50 0.14
N LEU A 47 -0.75 16.52 0.42
CA LEU A 47 -0.11 17.43 1.38
C LEU A 47 0.27 18.78 0.75
N PHE A 48 0.20 18.89 -0.59
CA PHE A 48 0.55 20.11 -1.31
C PHE A 48 -0.69 20.88 -1.77
N PRO A 49 -0.62 22.23 -1.87
CA PRO A 49 -1.68 23.03 -2.45
C PRO A 49 -1.97 22.56 -3.89
N LYS A 50 -3.24 22.26 -4.19
CA LYS A 50 -3.65 21.74 -5.51
C LYS A 50 -3.44 22.72 -6.67
N ASP A 51 -3.24 24.00 -6.35
CA ASP A 51 -3.10 25.10 -7.32
C ASP A 51 -1.64 25.35 -7.75
N GLU A 52 -0.69 24.58 -7.23
CA GLU A 52 0.71 24.68 -7.66
C GLU A 52 0.89 24.06 -9.05
N GLU A 53 1.49 24.84 -9.96
CA GLU A 53 1.75 24.42 -11.35
C GLU A 53 2.57 23.13 -11.42
N VAL A 54 3.45 22.91 -10.44
CA VAL A 54 4.24 21.69 -10.26
C VAL A 54 3.36 20.46 -10.06
N ILE A 55 2.30 20.55 -9.26
CA ILE A 55 1.37 19.44 -8.99
C ILE A 55 0.54 19.13 -10.23
N ARG A 56 0.11 20.15 -10.97
CA ARG A 56 -0.61 19.97 -12.24
C ARG A 56 0.25 19.26 -13.27
N THR A 57 1.49 19.68 -13.46
CA THR A 57 2.42 19.04 -14.40
C THR A 57 2.71 17.60 -13.97
N MET A 58 2.90 17.34 -12.68
CA MET A 58 3.07 15.99 -12.16
C MET A 58 1.85 15.09 -12.43
N ASN A 59 0.63 15.60 -12.26
CA ASN A 59 -0.60 14.85 -12.57
C ASN A 59 -0.75 14.57 -14.06
N ILE A 60 -0.44 15.53 -14.94
CA ILE A 60 -0.45 15.30 -16.40
C ILE A 60 0.54 14.20 -16.77
N VAL A 61 1.76 14.26 -16.24
CA VAL A 61 2.76 13.20 -16.47
C VAL A 61 2.27 11.86 -15.90
N ARG A 62 1.62 11.87 -14.74
CA ARG A 62 1.05 10.66 -14.13
C ARG A 62 -0.06 10.05 -14.98
N ASP A 63 -0.96 10.87 -15.51
CA ASP A 63 -2.13 10.41 -16.27
C ASP A 63 -1.73 9.95 -17.69
N GLU A 64 -0.77 10.63 -18.32
CA GLU A 64 -0.30 10.28 -19.67
C GLU A 64 0.70 9.10 -19.68
N PHE A 65 1.55 8.97 -18.65
CA PHE A 65 2.59 7.93 -18.60
C PHE A 65 2.30 6.83 -17.56
N GLY A 66 1.20 6.93 -16.81
CA GLY A 66 0.70 5.89 -15.88
C GLY A 66 1.60 5.60 -14.67
N GLY A 67 2.69 6.34 -14.47
CA GLY A 67 3.85 5.87 -13.71
C GLY A 67 4.12 6.50 -12.35
N ALA A 68 3.22 7.32 -11.78
CA ALA A 68 3.59 8.05 -10.55
C ALA A 68 3.34 7.29 -9.23
N ASP A 69 2.53 6.23 -9.24
CA ASP A 69 2.30 5.40 -8.06
C ASP A 69 2.89 4.00 -8.29
N SER A 70 3.91 3.64 -7.50
CA SER A 70 4.51 2.30 -7.50
C SER A 70 4.32 1.64 -6.14
N LEU A 71 4.08 0.33 -6.14
CA LEU A 71 4.03 -0.49 -4.93
C LEU A 71 5.18 -1.48 -4.97
N MET A 72 6.00 -1.48 -3.92
CA MET A 72 7.05 -2.47 -3.73
C MET A 72 6.57 -3.56 -2.78
N ILE A 73 6.68 -4.82 -3.20
CA ILE A 73 6.44 -5.98 -2.34
C ILE A 73 7.80 -6.61 -2.03
N VAL A 74 8.09 -6.77 -0.75
CA VAL A 74 9.32 -7.40 -0.26
C VAL A 74 8.98 -8.81 0.22
N ILE A 75 9.77 -9.79 -0.22
CA ILE A 75 9.66 -11.18 0.20
C ILE A 75 10.87 -11.46 1.10
N GLU A 76 10.60 -11.90 2.32
CA GLU A 76 11.60 -12.24 3.32
C GLU A 76 11.44 -13.71 3.73
N ILE A 77 12.55 -14.33 4.11
CA ILE A 77 12.55 -15.66 4.68
C ILE A 77 12.41 -15.55 6.19
N ASP A 78 11.50 -16.35 6.76
CA ASP A 78 11.43 -16.55 8.19
C ASP A 78 12.54 -17.51 8.65
N GLU A 79 13.64 -16.94 9.15
CA GLU A 79 14.79 -17.68 9.70
C GLU A 79 14.44 -18.50 10.95
N SER A 80 13.34 -18.16 11.64
CA SER A 80 12.91 -18.83 12.88
C SER A 80 12.03 -20.07 12.64
N SER A 81 11.84 -20.47 11.39
CA SER A 81 10.99 -21.60 11.04
C SER A 81 11.58 -22.94 11.51
N ASP A 82 10.90 -23.61 12.45
CA ASP A 82 11.23 -24.96 12.92
C ASP A 82 10.95 -26.07 11.88
N ASN A 83 10.54 -25.71 10.67
CA ASN A 83 10.23 -26.66 9.62
C ASN A 83 11.50 -27.22 8.97
N LYS A 84 11.62 -28.55 8.91
CA LYS A 84 12.75 -29.23 8.24
C LYS A 84 12.88 -28.91 6.75
N ASN A 85 11.80 -28.45 6.11
CA ASN A 85 11.76 -28.05 4.71
C ASN A 85 11.78 -26.53 4.52
N ALA A 86 12.06 -25.78 5.59
CA ALA A 86 12.20 -24.33 5.53
C ALA A 86 13.22 -23.91 4.46
N ILE A 87 12.89 -22.84 3.77
CA ILE A 87 13.80 -22.22 2.81
C ILE A 87 14.75 -21.36 3.64
N MET A 88 16.07 -21.49 3.41
CA MET A 88 17.10 -20.72 4.12
C MET A 88 17.84 -19.73 3.22
N ASP A 89 17.58 -19.75 1.91
CA ASP A 89 18.22 -18.87 0.94
C ASP A 89 17.14 -18.25 0.03
N ILE A 90 17.10 -16.92 -0.04
CA ILE A 90 16.09 -16.17 -0.82
C ILE A 90 16.19 -16.47 -2.32
N ARG A 91 17.34 -16.99 -2.76
CA ARG A 91 17.61 -17.40 -4.15
C ARG A 91 17.11 -18.82 -4.45
N ASP A 92 16.42 -19.49 -3.52
CA ASP A 92 15.82 -20.80 -3.75
C ASP A 92 14.79 -20.71 -4.90
N PRO A 93 14.83 -21.62 -5.90
CA PRO A 93 13.86 -21.69 -7.00
C PRO A 93 12.39 -21.63 -6.56
N ARG A 94 12.06 -22.13 -5.36
CA ARG A 94 10.72 -22.06 -4.78
C ARG A 94 10.28 -20.61 -4.52
N VAL A 95 11.18 -19.77 -4.02
CA VAL A 95 10.93 -18.34 -3.79
C VAL A 95 10.76 -17.63 -5.12
N ILE A 96 11.60 -17.92 -6.11
CA ILE A 96 11.51 -17.32 -7.44
C ILE A 96 10.15 -17.63 -8.11
N ARG A 97 9.70 -18.89 -8.02
CA ARG A 97 8.36 -19.28 -8.52
C ARG A 97 7.24 -18.59 -7.75
N TYR A 98 7.40 -18.40 -6.45
CA TYR A 98 6.44 -17.66 -5.65
C TYR A 98 6.37 -16.19 -6.10
N ALA A 99 7.52 -15.55 -6.34
CA ALA A 99 7.60 -14.20 -6.88
C ALA A 99 6.93 -14.09 -8.26
N GLU A 100 7.17 -15.03 -9.17
CA GLU A 100 6.50 -15.08 -10.49
C GLU A 100 4.98 -15.25 -10.34
N THR A 101 4.54 -16.11 -9.42
CA THR A 101 3.10 -16.31 -9.15
C THR A 101 2.46 -15.02 -8.65
N LEU A 102 3.14 -14.31 -7.75
CA LEU A 102 2.69 -13.03 -7.24
C LEU A 102 2.66 -11.97 -8.33
N GLU A 103 3.68 -11.91 -9.18
CA GLU A 103 3.75 -11.02 -10.34
C GLU A 103 2.53 -11.23 -11.26
N HIS A 104 2.26 -12.47 -11.64
CA HIS A 104 1.10 -12.82 -12.47
C HIS A 104 -0.24 -12.55 -11.79
N ALA A 105 -0.33 -12.69 -10.46
CA ALA A 105 -1.54 -12.36 -9.71
C ALA A 105 -1.77 -10.84 -9.69
N CYS A 106 -0.73 -10.05 -9.42
CA CYS A 106 -0.78 -8.59 -9.42
C CYS A 106 -1.08 -8.04 -10.81
N GLY A 107 -0.51 -8.62 -11.87
CA GLY A 107 -0.75 -8.19 -13.26
C GLY A 107 -2.18 -8.41 -13.76
N LYS A 108 -3.01 -9.17 -13.03
CA LYS A 108 -4.43 -9.36 -13.33
C LYS A 108 -5.35 -8.36 -12.63
N LEU A 109 -4.82 -7.55 -11.71
CA LEU A 109 -5.62 -6.57 -10.98
C LEU A 109 -5.99 -5.40 -11.89
N ASP A 110 -7.20 -4.88 -11.68
CA ASP A 110 -7.65 -3.68 -12.39
C ASP A 110 -6.71 -2.51 -12.09
N LYS A 111 -6.42 -1.71 -13.13
CA LYS A 111 -5.53 -0.52 -13.08
C LYS A 111 -4.04 -0.80 -12.84
N VAL A 112 -3.60 -2.06 -12.81
CA VAL A 112 -2.18 -2.39 -12.85
C VAL A 112 -1.69 -2.35 -14.29
N ILE A 113 -0.75 -1.46 -14.59
CA ILE A 113 -0.19 -1.29 -15.94
C ILE A 113 1.09 -2.11 -16.19
N GLY A 114 1.72 -2.59 -15.11
CA GLY A 114 2.95 -3.36 -15.19
C GLY A 114 3.36 -3.92 -13.83
N VAL A 115 3.98 -5.09 -13.86
CA VAL A 115 4.60 -5.73 -12.70
C VAL A 115 5.92 -6.32 -13.20
N GLN A 116 6.95 -6.27 -12.37
CA GLN A 116 8.27 -6.83 -12.67
C GLN A 116 8.77 -7.59 -11.45
N SER A 117 9.50 -8.67 -11.67
CA SER A 117 10.16 -9.40 -10.60
C SER A 117 11.52 -9.96 -11.03
N VAL A 118 12.26 -10.52 -10.06
CA VAL A 118 13.51 -11.26 -10.35
C VAL A 118 13.28 -12.43 -11.31
N ALA A 119 12.06 -12.98 -11.37
CA ALA A 119 11.73 -14.10 -12.24
C ALA A 119 11.91 -13.74 -13.73
N ASP A 120 11.66 -12.49 -14.11
CA ASP A 120 11.83 -12.02 -15.49
C ASP A 120 13.27 -12.14 -15.96
N ILE A 121 14.21 -11.68 -15.13
CA ILE A 121 15.66 -11.75 -15.42
C ILE A 121 16.08 -13.23 -15.48
N LEU A 122 15.69 -14.02 -14.49
CA LEU A 122 16.08 -15.42 -14.41
C LEU A 122 15.53 -16.24 -15.59
N ARG A 123 14.31 -15.95 -16.05
CA ARG A 123 13.68 -16.59 -17.20
C ARG A 123 14.35 -16.17 -18.51
N ALA A 124 14.61 -14.88 -18.69
CA ALA A 124 15.29 -14.35 -19.86
C ALA A 124 16.67 -14.98 -20.05
N GLU A 125 17.41 -15.15 -18.95
CA GLU A 125 18.78 -15.67 -18.97
C GLU A 125 18.86 -17.19 -18.93
N ASN A 126 17.76 -17.89 -18.66
CA ASN A 126 17.68 -19.35 -18.63
C ASN A 126 16.77 -19.91 -19.73
N ASN A 127 17.01 -19.48 -20.97
CA ASN A 127 16.34 -19.99 -22.18
C ASN A 127 14.80 -19.95 -22.08
N GLY A 128 14.24 -18.92 -21.46
CA GLY A 128 12.79 -18.76 -21.31
C GLY A 128 12.16 -19.61 -20.19
N ASN A 129 12.95 -20.29 -19.36
CA ASN A 129 12.46 -21.12 -18.25
C ASN A 129 13.01 -20.64 -16.91
N LEU A 130 12.26 -20.81 -15.82
CA LEU A 130 12.82 -20.53 -14.50
C LEU A 130 13.88 -21.58 -14.08
N PRO A 131 14.93 -21.16 -13.35
CA PRO A 131 15.91 -22.09 -12.79
C PRO A 131 15.25 -23.10 -11.85
N ASN A 132 15.66 -24.36 -11.95
CA ASN A 132 15.16 -25.45 -11.10
C ASN A 132 16.08 -25.79 -9.93
N SER A 133 17.26 -25.18 -9.85
CA SER A 133 18.24 -25.43 -8.79
C SER A 133 18.82 -24.13 -8.23
N LEU A 134 19.15 -24.15 -6.93
CA LEU A 134 19.79 -23.02 -6.26
C LEU A 134 21.12 -22.63 -6.94
N ALA A 135 21.90 -23.61 -7.38
CA ALA A 135 23.18 -23.36 -8.05
C ALA A 135 23.00 -22.59 -9.36
N THR A 136 22.01 -22.99 -10.17
CA THR A 136 21.66 -22.29 -11.41
C THR A 136 21.17 -20.87 -11.12
N THR A 137 20.29 -20.69 -10.12
CA THR A 137 19.82 -19.36 -9.72
C THR A 137 20.99 -18.46 -9.34
N LYS A 138 21.88 -18.91 -8.45
CA LYS A 138 23.06 -18.14 -8.03
C LYS A 138 23.97 -17.79 -9.20
N SER A 139 24.28 -18.77 -10.06
CA SER A 139 25.14 -18.55 -11.23
C SER A 139 24.61 -17.47 -12.18
N ILE A 140 23.29 -17.39 -12.36
CA ILE A 140 22.68 -16.35 -13.18
C ILE A 140 22.72 -15.01 -12.45
N LEU A 141 22.30 -14.96 -11.18
CA LEU A 141 22.27 -13.71 -10.41
C LEU A 141 23.67 -13.07 -10.30
N GLU A 142 24.71 -13.87 -10.08
CA GLU A 142 26.10 -13.39 -10.01
C GLU A 142 26.61 -12.84 -11.35
N LYS A 143 26.13 -13.40 -12.46
CA LYS A 143 26.53 -12.97 -13.81
C LYS A 143 25.89 -11.64 -14.22
N TYR A 144 24.74 -11.29 -13.64
CA TYR A 144 23.96 -10.10 -14.02
C TYR A 144 23.78 -9.14 -12.85
N PRO A 145 24.58 -8.06 -12.77
CA PRO A 145 24.54 -7.09 -11.67
C PRO A 145 23.16 -6.43 -11.47
N ILE A 146 22.35 -6.31 -12.53
CA ILE A 146 21.00 -5.73 -12.47
C ILE A 146 20.09 -6.53 -11.52
N SER A 147 20.38 -7.82 -11.30
CA SER A 147 19.60 -8.66 -10.40
C SER A 147 19.68 -8.21 -8.92
N SER A 148 20.71 -7.45 -8.54
CA SER A 148 20.84 -6.87 -7.20
C SER A 148 19.78 -5.81 -6.88
N LEU A 149 19.07 -5.31 -7.89
CA LEU A 149 17.90 -4.43 -7.69
C LEU A 149 16.69 -5.18 -7.13
N PHE A 150 16.63 -6.50 -7.34
CA PHE A 150 15.48 -7.33 -6.97
C PHE A 150 15.78 -8.30 -5.83
N VAL A 151 17.01 -8.80 -5.75
CA VAL A 151 17.44 -9.73 -4.70
C VAL A 151 18.72 -9.21 -4.07
N ARG A 152 18.71 -9.08 -2.75
CA ARG A 152 19.88 -8.65 -2.01
C ARG A 152 20.97 -9.73 -2.10
N SER A 153 22.18 -9.31 -2.46
CA SER A 153 23.38 -10.13 -2.40
C SER A 153 23.94 -10.03 -0.99
N ASP A 154 23.48 -10.90 -0.10
CA ASP A 154 24.13 -11.11 1.19
C ASP A 154 25.44 -11.90 1.02
#